data_AF-A0AAW0AAP3-F1
#
_entry.id   AF-A0AAW0AAP3-F1
#
_cell.length_a   1.000
_cell.length_b   1.000
_cell.length_c   1.000
_cell.angle_alpha   90.00
_cell.angle_beta   90.00
_cell.angle_gamma   90.00
#
_symmetry.space_group_name_H-M   'P 1'
#
loop_
_entity.id
_entity.type
_entity.pdbx_description
1 polymer ?
#
loop_
_entity_poly.entity_id
_entity_poly.type
_entity_poly.pdbx_seq_one_letter_code
_entity_poly.pdbx_strand_id
1 'polypeptide(L)'
;MADFALIAQPGFKLIDLSKIIVGDSKGPSEAKVVAVPLPKKTFGVIFGQRTAGWTQGFNSYLLDSNYLPLEPSALWVADESDECRAMVTQIVPPGFAKDPSVFSVGPFSDDRYIAILATHKGPKDSQLVASDPKFQYHAFTIGSETKPAVRFTMINAEDGGDSDYHDLVVGVAVVATTKK
;
A
#
# COMPACT_ATOMS: atom_id res chain seq x y z
N MET A 1 -23.31 -10.53 -11.01
CA MET A 1 -22.55 -9.44 -10.32
C MET A 1 -21.25 -10.07 -9.86
N ALA A 2 -20.11 -9.37 -9.87
CA ALA A 2 -18.95 -9.91 -9.17
C ALA A 2 -19.36 -9.99 -7.70
N ASP A 3 -19.23 -11.16 -7.11
CA ASP A 3 -19.76 -11.44 -5.78
C ASP A 3 -18.91 -10.69 -4.75
N PHE A 4 -19.30 -9.45 -4.48
CA PHE A 4 -18.59 -8.57 -3.59
C PHE A 4 -18.73 -9.01 -2.12
N ALA A 5 -19.58 -9.99 -1.80
CA ALA A 5 -19.94 -10.36 -0.45
C ALA A 5 -18.94 -11.28 0.28
N LEU A 6 -17.99 -11.91 -0.44
CA LEU A 6 -17.11 -12.94 0.13
C LEU A 6 -15.63 -12.75 -0.25
N ILE A 7 -15.17 -11.51 -0.17
CA ILE A 7 -13.77 -11.17 -0.47
C ILE A 7 -12.97 -11.21 0.82
N ALA A 8 -11.75 -11.75 0.74
CA ALA A 8 -10.81 -11.80 1.85
C ALA A 8 -10.64 -10.41 2.50
N GLN A 9 -10.34 -10.40 3.80
CA GLN A 9 -9.92 -9.18 4.48
C GLN A 9 -8.40 -8.97 4.29
N PRO A 10 -7.89 -7.74 4.48
CA PRO A 10 -6.46 -7.50 4.53
C PRO A 10 -5.78 -8.37 5.58
N GLY A 11 -4.51 -8.71 5.33
CA GLY A 11 -3.75 -9.55 6.24
C GLY A 11 -2.25 -9.38 6.07
N PHE A 12 -1.51 -9.76 7.11
CA PHE A 12 -0.05 -9.85 7.01
C PHE A 12 0.37 -10.99 6.09
N LYS A 13 1.38 -10.74 5.27
CA LYS A 13 2.06 -11.75 4.45
C LYS A 13 3.56 -11.55 4.53
N LEU A 14 4.30 -12.65 4.41
CA LEU A 14 5.72 -12.63 4.10
C LEU A 14 5.86 -12.86 2.60
N ILE A 15 6.45 -11.90 1.89
CA ILE A 15 6.59 -11.92 0.43
C ILE A 15 8.07 -11.79 0.07
N ASP A 16 8.51 -12.60 -0.89
CA ASP A 16 9.82 -12.42 -1.52
C ASP A 16 9.74 -11.29 -2.56
N LEU A 17 10.32 -10.14 -2.22
CA LEU A 17 10.41 -8.96 -3.09
C LEU A 17 11.81 -8.83 -3.72
N SER A 18 12.70 -9.80 -3.54
CA SER A 18 14.10 -9.74 -4.00
C SER A 18 14.27 -9.67 -5.51
N LYS A 19 13.22 -10.01 -6.25
CA LYS A 19 13.17 -9.94 -7.72
C LYS A 19 12.62 -8.62 -8.23
N ILE A 20 12.03 -7.78 -7.38
CA ILE A 20 11.50 -6.46 -7.75
C ILE A 20 12.55 -5.40 -7.39
N ILE A 21 12.76 -4.48 -8.33
CA ILE A 21 13.62 -3.32 -8.12
C ILE A 21 12.72 -2.09 -8.09
N VAL A 22 12.66 -1.44 -6.93
CA VAL A 22 12.03 -0.13 -6.74
C VAL A 22 12.97 0.68 -5.86
N GLY A 23 13.32 1.90 -6.27
CA GLY A 23 14.45 2.64 -5.72
C GLY A 23 15.78 2.16 -6.32
N ASP A 24 16.82 2.27 -5.51
CA ASP A 24 18.20 1.86 -5.84
C ASP A 24 18.56 0.45 -5.31
N SER A 25 17.60 -0.27 -4.72
CA SER A 25 17.83 -1.57 -4.10
C SER A 25 16.76 -2.60 -4.48
N LYS A 26 17.15 -3.88 -4.37
CA LYS A 26 16.20 -5.00 -4.42
C LYS A 26 15.38 -5.02 -3.14
N GLY A 27 14.11 -5.36 -3.24
CA GLY A 27 13.27 -5.60 -2.06
C GLY A 27 13.81 -6.75 -1.19
N PRO A 28 13.40 -6.84 0.08
CA PRO A 28 13.81 -7.93 0.96
C PRO A 28 13.20 -9.28 0.51
N SER A 29 13.93 -10.38 0.74
CA SER A 29 13.47 -11.74 0.41
C SER A 29 12.39 -12.29 1.33
N GLU A 30 12.17 -11.66 2.49
CA GLU A 30 11.11 -11.96 3.45
C GLU A 30 10.49 -10.66 3.96
N ALA A 31 9.75 -9.97 3.09
CA ALA A 31 9.10 -8.70 3.41
C ALA A 31 7.79 -8.94 4.18
N LYS A 32 7.68 -8.42 5.42
CA LYS A 32 6.39 -8.33 6.12
C LYS A 32 5.57 -7.21 5.51
N VAL A 33 4.51 -7.56 4.79
CA VAL A 33 3.61 -6.61 4.12
C VAL A 33 2.19 -6.72 4.64
N VAL A 34 1.41 -5.65 4.49
CA VAL A 34 -0.06 -5.73 4.57
C VAL A 34 -0.58 -5.95 3.15
N ALA A 35 -1.15 -7.12 2.90
CA ALA A 35 -1.76 -7.46 1.62
C ALA A 35 -3.25 -7.09 1.64
N VAL A 36 -3.63 -6.07 0.87
CA VAL A 36 -5.00 -5.57 0.72
C VAL A 36 -5.64 -6.20 -0.52
N PRO A 37 -6.74 -6.95 -0.39
CA PRO A 37 -7.41 -7.57 -1.53
C PRO A 37 -7.92 -6.54 -2.52
N LEU A 38 -7.58 -6.72 -3.80
CA LEU A 38 -8.01 -5.91 -4.92
C LEU A 38 -8.79 -6.81 -5.91
N PRO A 39 -10.11 -6.96 -5.72
CA PRO A 39 -10.94 -7.78 -6.58
C PRO A 39 -10.92 -7.29 -8.01
N LYS A 40 -11.16 -8.19 -8.96
CA LYS A 40 -11.36 -7.81 -10.36
C LYS A 40 -12.45 -6.75 -10.50
N LYS A 41 -12.27 -5.87 -11.48
CA LYS A 41 -13.20 -4.76 -11.76
C LYS A 41 -13.36 -3.78 -10.59
N THR A 42 -12.31 -3.59 -9.80
CA THR A 42 -12.23 -2.56 -8.76
C THR A 42 -10.98 -1.71 -8.97
N PHE A 43 -10.98 -0.48 -8.45
CA PHE A 43 -9.78 0.36 -8.42
C PHE A 43 -9.21 0.42 -7.01
N GLY A 44 -7.90 0.33 -6.90
CA GLY A 44 -7.16 0.68 -5.70
C GLY A 44 -6.70 2.12 -5.75
N VAL A 45 -6.79 2.85 -4.65
CA VAL A 45 -6.26 4.20 -4.45
C VAL A 45 -5.37 4.17 -3.21
N ILE A 46 -4.12 4.60 -3.37
CA ILE A 46 -3.06 4.49 -2.36
C ILE A 46 -2.52 5.90 -2.07
N PHE A 47 -2.39 6.24 -0.80
CA PHE A 47 -1.82 7.49 -0.32
C PHE A 47 -1.21 7.29 1.06
N GLY A 48 -0.37 8.22 1.52
CA GLY A 48 0.19 8.14 2.87
C GLY A 48 0.68 9.47 3.42
N GLN A 49 0.90 9.48 4.73
CA GLN A 49 1.36 10.62 5.50
C GLN A 49 2.32 10.17 6.60
N ARG A 50 3.31 11.01 6.89
CA ARG A 50 4.22 10.92 8.03
C ARG A 50 3.71 11.80 9.17
N THR A 51 3.75 11.29 10.39
CA THR A 51 3.63 12.11 11.61
C THR A 51 4.88 12.03 12.50
N ALA A 52 5.80 11.10 12.19
CA ALA A 52 7.07 10.92 12.88
C ALA A 52 8.03 12.09 12.71
N GLY A 53 9.06 12.15 13.57
CA GLY A 53 10.21 13.04 13.39
C GLY A 53 11.18 12.60 12.29
N TRP A 54 11.29 11.30 12.02
CA TRP A 54 12.24 10.73 11.05
C TRP A 54 11.62 10.55 9.66
N THR A 55 12.46 10.46 8.64
CA THR A 55 12.01 10.14 7.27
C THR A 55 11.23 8.84 7.24
N GLN A 56 10.02 8.87 6.65
CA GLN A 56 9.17 7.70 6.48
C GLN A 56 8.99 7.39 4.99
N GLY A 57 8.76 6.13 4.67
CA GLY A 57 8.49 5.68 3.33
C GLY A 57 7.59 4.47 3.29
N PHE A 58 7.08 4.16 2.11
CA PHE A 58 6.48 2.87 1.86
C PHE A 58 6.62 2.49 0.40
N ASN A 59 6.57 1.19 0.15
CA ASN A 59 6.41 0.65 -1.18
C ASN A 59 5.03 0.03 -1.32
N SER A 60 4.43 0.23 -2.49
CA SER A 60 3.25 -0.53 -2.90
C SER A 60 3.63 -1.47 -4.03
N TYR A 61 3.17 -2.71 -3.94
CA TYR A 61 3.37 -3.74 -4.96
C TYR A 61 2.02 -4.29 -5.39
N LEU A 62 1.84 -4.49 -6.69
CA LEU A 62 0.73 -5.31 -7.17
C LEU A 62 1.12 -6.79 -7.06
N LEU A 63 0.23 -7.63 -6.54
CA LEU A 63 0.42 -9.08 -6.49
C LEU A 63 -0.72 -9.81 -7.21
N ASP A 64 -0.41 -10.98 -7.77
CA ASP A 64 -1.42 -11.91 -8.28
C ASP A 64 -2.15 -12.67 -7.15
N SER A 65 -3.04 -13.60 -7.51
CA SER A 65 -3.80 -14.41 -6.55
C SER A 65 -2.94 -15.39 -5.74
N ASN A 66 -1.73 -15.69 -6.20
CA ASN A 66 -0.73 -16.55 -5.55
C ASN A 66 0.30 -15.73 -4.76
N TYR A 67 0.08 -14.42 -4.60
CA TYR A 67 0.99 -13.48 -3.96
C TYR A 67 2.33 -13.31 -4.68
N LEU A 68 2.37 -13.59 -5.98
CA LEU A 68 3.54 -13.31 -6.81
C LEU A 68 3.52 -11.85 -7.26
N PRO A 69 4.66 -11.14 -7.18
CA PRO A 69 4.76 -9.77 -7.65
C PRO A 69 4.40 -9.56 -9.13
N LEU A 70 3.70 -8.47 -9.38
CA LEU A 70 3.34 -7.93 -10.68
C LEU A 70 3.72 -6.45 -10.77
N GLU A 71 3.61 -5.92 -11.97
CA GLU A 71 3.71 -4.48 -12.24
C GLU A 71 2.32 -3.82 -12.20
N PRO A 72 2.19 -2.56 -11.75
CA PRO A 72 3.27 -1.69 -11.28
C PRO A 72 3.62 -1.88 -9.80
N SER A 73 4.83 -1.46 -9.45
CA SER A 73 5.27 -1.20 -8.08
C SER A 73 5.72 0.26 -7.96
N ALA A 74 5.70 0.82 -6.76
CA ALA A 74 6.09 2.21 -6.56
C ALA A 74 6.69 2.46 -5.18
N LEU A 75 7.34 3.62 -5.02
CA LEU A 75 7.99 4.07 -3.79
C LEU A 75 7.48 5.47 -3.43
N TRP A 76 7.16 5.63 -2.15
CA TRP A 76 6.73 6.87 -1.54
C TRP A 76 7.70 7.23 -0.44
N VAL A 77 8.05 8.50 -0.35
CA VAL A 77 8.91 9.03 0.71
C VAL A 77 8.31 10.35 1.22
N ALA A 78 8.29 10.50 2.54
CA ALA A 78 8.10 11.76 3.25
C ALA A 78 9.38 12.02 4.04
N ASP A 79 10.21 12.94 3.56
CA ASP A 79 11.46 13.29 4.23
C ASP A 79 11.22 14.26 5.40
N GLU A 80 12.31 14.59 6.11
CA GLU A 80 12.28 15.49 7.27
C GLU A 80 12.01 16.95 6.89
N SER A 81 12.26 17.35 5.65
CA SER A 81 12.20 18.74 5.17
C SER A 81 10.84 19.16 4.63
N ASP A 82 10.03 18.21 4.16
CA ASP A 82 8.76 18.49 3.49
C ASP A 82 7.52 18.06 4.30
N GLU A 83 6.38 18.55 3.79
CA GLU A 83 5.01 18.32 4.22
C GLU A 83 4.79 16.92 4.79
N CYS A 84 3.95 16.77 5.82
CA CYS A 84 3.55 15.49 6.41
C CYS A 84 3.01 14.45 5.42
N ARG A 85 2.97 14.70 4.11
CA ARG A 85 2.46 13.81 3.07
C ARG A 85 3.60 13.04 2.40
N ALA A 86 3.41 11.74 2.20
CA ALA A 86 4.33 10.93 1.43
C ALA A 86 4.11 11.11 -0.07
N MET A 87 5.18 11.39 -0.81
CA MET A 87 5.13 11.62 -2.24
C MET A 87 5.71 10.44 -3.03
N VAL A 88 5.08 10.06 -4.13
CA VAL A 88 5.53 9.07 -5.11
C VAL A 88 6.84 9.56 -5.73
N THR A 89 7.96 8.98 -5.32
CA THR A 89 9.27 9.28 -5.89
C THR A 89 9.52 8.44 -7.14
N GLN A 90 9.00 7.21 -7.18
CA GLN A 90 9.22 6.28 -8.29
C GLN A 90 8.03 5.36 -8.54
N ILE A 91 7.82 5.02 -9.82
CA ILE A 91 6.91 3.96 -10.27
C ILE A 91 7.70 3.08 -11.26
N VAL A 92 7.59 1.77 -11.12
CA VAL A 92 8.23 0.77 -11.98
C VAL A 92 7.17 -0.20 -12.52
N PRO A 93 7.06 -0.38 -13.85
CA PRO A 93 7.79 0.35 -14.89
C PRO A 93 7.30 1.81 -14.98
N PRO A 94 8.06 2.71 -15.62
CA PRO A 94 7.59 4.07 -15.87
C PRO A 94 6.40 4.09 -16.84
N GLY A 95 5.64 5.18 -16.86
CA GLY A 95 4.52 5.38 -17.80
C GLY A 95 3.13 5.43 -17.16
N PHE A 96 3.04 5.28 -15.83
CA PHE A 96 1.81 5.53 -15.09
C PHE A 96 1.65 7.03 -14.75
N ALA A 97 0.41 7.52 -14.75
CA ALA A 97 0.11 8.90 -14.39
C ALA A 97 0.56 9.18 -12.95
N LYS A 98 1.38 10.22 -12.77
CA LYS A 98 1.84 10.67 -11.45
C LYS A 98 0.94 11.78 -10.94
N ASP A 99 -0.01 11.44 -10.07
CA ASP A 99 -0.29 12.35 -8.96
C ASP A 99 0.79 12.06 -7.92
N PRO A 100 1.60 13.05 -7.52
CA PRO A 100 2.71 12.81 -6.61
C PRO A 100 2.23 12.35 -5.24
N SER A 101 0.98 12.61 -4.85
CA SER A 101 0.46 12.22 -3.54
C SER A 101 -0.44 11.00 -3.53
N VAL A 102 -0.92 10.58 -4.69
CA VAL A 102 -1.92 9.52 -4.81
C VAL A 102 -1.57 8.61 -5.99
N PHE A 103 -1.69 7.30 -5.80
CA PHE A 103 -1.54 6.35 -6.90
C PHE A 103 -2.77 5.46 -7.02
N SER A 104 -3.28 5.37 -8.24
CA SER A 104 -4.44 4.53 -8.54
C SER A 104 -4.04 3.39 -9.46
N VAL A 105 -4.52 2.19 -9.15
CA VAL A 105 -4.27 0.96 -9.93
C VAL A 105 -5.59 0.23 -10.22
N GLY A 106 -5.61 -0.49 -11.35
CA GLY A 106 -6.80 -1.17 -11.84
C GLY A 106 -7.60 -0.34 -12.86
N PRO A 107 -8.78 -0.84 -13.28
CA PRO A 107 -9.39 -2.09 -12.85
C PRO A 107 -8.77 -3.27 -13.61
N PHE A 108 -8.59 -4.40 -12.91
CA PHE A 108 -8.04 -5.62 -13.52
C PHE A 108 -9.13 -6.64 -13.88
N SER A 109 -8.82 -7.55 -14.80
CA SER A 109 -9.70 -8.67 -15.19
C SER A 109 -9.76 -9.78 -14.14
N ASP A 110 -8.67 -9.93 -13.37
CA ASP A 110 -8.50 -10.96 -12.34
C ASP A 110 -8.41 -10.32 -10.95
N ASP A 111 -8.60 -11.15 -9.93
CA ASP A 111 -8.37 -10.76 -8.55
C ASP A 111 -6.87 -10.62 -8.29
N ARG A 112 -6.52 -9.57 -7.55
CA ARG A 112 -5.16 -9.15 -7.23
C ARG A 112 -5.07 -8.75 -5.75
N TYR A 113 -3.87 -8.39 -5.32
CA TYR A 113 -3.65 -7.73 -4.03
C TYR A 113 -2.76 -6.50 -4.23
N ILE A 114 -2.96 -5.51 -3.37
CA ILE A 114 -2.01 -4.41 -3.17
C ILE A 114 -1.25 -4.74 -1.89
N ALA A 115 0.05 -4.99 -1.98
CA ALA A 115 0.90 -5.20 -0.83
C ALA A 115 1.62 -3.90 -0.47
N ILE A 116 1.55 -3.53 0.81
CA ILE A 116 2.25 -2.35 1.36
C ILE A 116 3.36 -2.82 2.28
N LEU A 117 4.59 -2.39 1.97
CA LEU A 117 5.75 -2.49 2.85
C LEU A 117 6.03 -1.10 3.43
N ALA A 118 5.87 -0.94 4.74
CA ALA A 118 6.21 0.30 5.43
C ALA A 118 7.69 0.34 5.79
N THR A 119 8.32 1.50 5.64
CA THR A 119 9.74 1.71 5.91
C THR A 119 10.00 3.06 6.57
N HIS A 120 11.14 3.17 7.23
CA HIS A 120 11.63 4.41 7.83
C HIS A 120 13.15 4.51 7.64
N LYS A 121 13.70 5.70 7.88
CA LYS A 121 15.14 5.91 7.97
C LYS A 121 15.43 6.66 9.27
N GLY A 122 15.85 5.91 10.29
CA GLY A 122 16.21 6.48 11.57
C GLY A 122 17.58 7.17 11.52
N PRO A 123 18.01 7.81 12.63
CA PRO A 123 19.24 8.62 12.66
C PRO A 123 20.53 7.86 12.35
N LYS A 124 20.51 6.52 12.50
CA LYS A 124 21.66 5.63 12.27
C LYS A 124 21.57 4.87 10.95
N ASP A 125 20.44 4.96 10.25
CA ASP A 125 20.21 4.19 9.04
C ASP A 125 20.74 4.94 7.83
N SER A 126 21.49 4.24 6.98
CA SER A 126 21.95 4.80 5.70
C SER A 126 20.87 4.77 4.62
N GLN A 127 19.88 3.89 4.77
CA GLN A 127 18.81 3.59 3.82
C GLN A 127 17.47 3.36 4.54
N LEU A 128 16.38 3.32 3.78
CA LEU A 128 15.08 2.92 4.32
C LEU A 128 15.13 1.45 4.78
N VAL A 129 14.68 1.20 6.00
CA VAL A 129 14.56 -0.13 6.62
C VAL A 129 13.10 -0.40 6.98
N ALA A 130 12.73 -1.66 7.18
CA ALA A 130 11.33 -2.04 7.43
C ALA A 130 10.83 -1.51 8.79
N SER A 131 9.65 -0.90 8.78
CA SER A 131 8.88 -0.53 9.99
C SER A 131 7.96 -1.67 10.41
N ASP A 132 7.46 -1.67 11.66
CA ASP A 132 6.46 -2.65 12.10
C ASP A 132 5.03 -2.15 11.80
N PRO A 133 4.26 -2.80 10.91
CA PRO A 133 2.92 -2.34 10.58
C PRO A 133 1.83 -2.95 11.48
N LYS A 134 0.83 -2.13 11.77
CA LYS A 134 -0.54 -2.52 12.17
C LYS A 134 -1.53 -2.03 11.14
N PHE A 135 -2.72 -2.60 11.10
CA PHE A 135 -3.77 -2.11 10.20
C PHE A 135 -5.17 -2.26 10.78
N GLN A 136 -6.07 -1.43 10.28
CA GLN A 136 -7.51 -1.49 10.50
C GLN A 136 -8.21 -1.52 9.14
N TYR A 137 -9.35 -2.20 9.07
CA TYR A 137 -10.12 -2.39 7.85
C TYR A 137 -11.59 -2.05 8.08
N HIS A 138 -12.16 -1.28 7.15
CA HIS A 138 -13.58 -0.94 7.15
C HIS A 138 -14.17 -1.07 5.75
N ALA A 139 -15.40 -1.60 5.67
CA ALA A 139 -16.19 -1.64 4.44
C ALA A 139 -17.36 -0.66 4.56
N PHE A 140 -17.35 0.36 3.71
CA PHE A 140 -18.41 1.36 3.59
C PHE A 140 -19.39 0.94 2.50
N THR A 141 -20.68 0.94 2.84
CA THR A 141 -21.78 0.58 1.94
C THR A 141 -22.59 1.83 1.61
N ILE A 142 -23.22 1.86 0.44
CA ILE A 142 -24.15 2.93 0.02
C ILE A 142 -25.45 2.27 -0.44
N GLY A 143 -26.58 2.69 0.10
CA GLY A 143 -27.90 2.11 -0.18
C GLY A 143 -28.16 0.85 0.65
N SER A 144 -28.54 -0.26 0.02
CA SER A 144 -28.69 -1.54 0.73
C SER A 144 -27.35 -2.00 1.30
N GLU A 145 -27.33 -2.42 2.57
CA GLU A 145 -26.14 -2.85 3.33
C GLU A 145 -25.28 -3.95 2.66
N THR A 146 -25.80 -4.58 1.60
CA THR A 146 -25.14 -5.67 0.87
C THR A 146 -24.24 -5.20 -0.28
N LYS A 147 -24.19 -3.90 -0.60
CA LYS A 147 -23.37 -3.36 -1.70
C LYS A 147 -22.24 -2.47 -1.15
N PRO A 148 -21.04 -3.02 -0.93
CA PRO A 148 -19.87 -2.22 -0.55
C PRO A 148 -19.51 -1.25 -1.68
N ALA A 149 -19.41 0.03 -1.34
CA ALA A 149 -19.01 1.10 -2.23
C ALA A 149 -17.48 1.30 -2.18
N VAL A 150 -16.94 1.39 -0.96
CA VAL A 150 -15.51 1.56 -0.69
C VAL A 150 -15.10 0.62 0.43
N ARG A 151 -13.98 -0.05 0.26
CA ARG A 151 -13.27 -0.71 1.35
C ARG A 151 -12.01 0.07 1.64
N PHE A 152 -11.77 0.36 2.90
CA PHE A 152 -10.61 1.14 3.30
C PHE A 152 -9.78 0.33 4.27
N THR A 153 -8.48 0.22 3.97
CA THR A 153 -7.48 -0.30 4.90
C THR A 153 -6.59 0.86 5.29
N MET A 154 -6.58 1.18 6.58
CA MET A 154 -5.61 2.09 7.18
C MET A 154 -4.47 1.25 7.74
N ILE A 155 -3.24 1.55 7.35
CA ILE A 155 -2.04 0.89 7.83
C ILE A 155 -1.26 1.95 8.60
N ASN A 156 -0.96 1.68 9.86
CA ASN A 156 -0.08 2.53 10.64
C ASN A 156 1.18 1.77 10.98
N ALA A 157 2.34 2.39 10.81
CA ALA A 157 3.63 1.74 11.03
C ALA A 157 4.42 2.46 12.13
N GLU A 158 5.21 1.66 12.85
CA GLU A 158 6.10 2.08 13.93
C GLU A 158 7.56 1.96 13.48
N ASP A 159 8.33 3.03 13.70
CA ASP A 159 9.75 3.11 13.35
C ASP A 159 10.71 2.67 14.48
N GLY A 160 10.17 2.40 15.68
CA GLY A 160 10.93 1.91 16.82
C GLY A 160 11.52 3.02 17.69
N GLY A 161 11.19 4.28 17.40
CA GLY A 161 11.39 5.41 18.32
C GLY A 161 10.51 5.30 19.55
N ASP A 162 9.29 4.79 19.41
CA ASP A 162 8.40 4.47 20.53
C ASP A 162 7.50 3.24 20.26
N SER A 163 6.19 3.34 20.50
CA SER A 163 5.22 2.24 20.37
C SER A 163 3.79 2.73 20.13
N ASP A 164 3.61 3.95 19.64
CA ASP A 164 2.29 4.53 19.39
C ASP A 164 1.70 4.15 18.01
N TYR A 165 2.55 3.63 17.12
CA TYR A 165 2.18 3.21 15.76
C TYR A 165 1.47 4.31 14.98
N HIS A 166 1.97 5.54 15.01
CA HIS A 166 1.46 6.58 14.12
C HIS A 166 2.50 7.18 13.17
N ASP A 167 3.78 6.80 13.28
CA ASP A 167 4.90 7.40 12.54
C ASP A 167 4.62 7.59 11.05
N LEU A 168 4.06 6.55 10.43
CA LEU A 168 3.56 6.55 9.07
C LEU A 168 2.14 5.98 9.03
N VAL A 169 1.24 6.70 8.35
CA VAL A 169 -0.13 6.27 8.05
C VAL A 169 -0.31 6.12 6.55
N VAL A 170 -0.67 4.92 6.08
CA VAL A 170 -0.96 4.61 4.68
C VAL A 170 -2.43 4.24 4.53
N GLY A 171 -3.11 4.89 3.60
CA GLY A 171 -4.48 4.57 3.21
C GLY A 171 -4.52 3.78 1.91
N VAL A 172 -5.22 2.65 1.92
CA VAL A 172 -5.55 1.88 0.72
C VAL A 172 -7.07 1.77 0.59
N ALA A 173 -7.64 2.50 -0.34
CA ALA A 173 -9.06 2.43 -0.68
C ALA A 173 -9.28 1.54 -1.90
N VAL A 174 -10.18 0.57 -1.79
CA VAL A 174 -10.63 -0.29 -2.89
C VAL A 174 -12.07 0.06 -3.23
N VAL A 175 -12.27 0.64 -4.41
CA VAL A 175 -13.52 1.23 -4.85
C VAL A 175 -14.18 0.33 -5.89
N ALA A 176 -15.46 0.02 -5.69
CA ALA A 176 -16.24 -0.73 -6.66
C ALA A 176 -16.46 0.10 -7.93
N THR A 177 -16.29 -0.51 -9.09
CA THR A 177 -16.69 0.13 -10.35
C THR A 177 -18.15 -0.15 -10.64
N THR A 178 -18.86 0.87 -11.13
CA THR A 178 -20.13 0.62 -11.83
C THR A 178 -19.79 -0.07 -13.14
N LYS A 179 -20.50 -1.15 -13.47
CA LYS A 179 -20.41 -1.79 -14.81
C LYS A 179 -20.47 -0.69 -15.89
N LYS A 180 -19.58 -0.76 -16.88
CA LYS A 180 -19.97 -0.41 -18.24
C LYS A 180 -20.72 -1.61 -18.82
#